data_AF-A0A6I3D923-F1
#
_entry.id   AF-A0A6I3D923-F1
#
_cell.length_a   1.000
_cell.length_b   1.000
_cell.length_c   1.000
_cell.angle_alpha   90.00
_cell.angle_beta   90.00
_cell.angle_gamma   90.00
#
_symmetry.space_group_name_H-M   'P 1'
#
loop_
_entity.id
_entity.type
_entity.pdbx_description
1 polymer ?
#
loop_
_entity_poly.entity_id
_entity_poly.type
_entity_poly.pdbx_seq_one_letter_code
_entity_poly.pdbx_strand_id
1 'polypeptide(L)' 'MSTTEAAPEIQYETVIGLEVHVELATKTKLFCGCANEFGSEPNTNICPVCLGLPGSLPVLNERVVDFALR' A
#
# COMPACT_ATOMS: atom_id res chain seq x y z
N MET A 1 -24.26 43.08 35.96
CA MET A 1 -23.37 42.99 34.78
C MET A 1 -22.87 41.55 34.73
N SER A 2 -23.68 40.68 34.13
CA SER A 2 -23.43 39.23 34.02
C SER A 2 -23.02 38.96 32.59
N THR A 3 -21.91 38.23 32.40
CA THR A 3 -21.69 37.17 31.40
C THR A 3 -20.19 36.91 31.30
N THR A 4 -19.69 35.98 32.10
CA THR A 4 -18.49 35.23 31.76
C THR A 4 -18.98 34.02 30.96
N GLU A 5 -18.83 34.04 29.64
CA GLU A 5 -19.06 32.86 28.80
C GLU A 5 -18.03 31.79 29.17
N ALA A 6 -18.50 30.71 29.78
CA ALA A 6 -17.69 29.52 30.00
C ALA A 6 -17.47 28.81 28.67
N ALA A 7 -16.21 28.58 28.31
CA ALA A 7 -15.84 27.74 27.18
C ALA A 7 -16.45 26.33 27.34
N PRO A 8 -16.84 25.65 26.25
CA PRO A 8 -17.52 24.37 26.35
C PRO A 8 -16.60 23.33 26.99
N GLU A 9 -17.12 22.59 27.96
CA GLU A 9 -16.46 21.44 28.57
C GLU A 9 -16.40 20.32 27.52
N ILE A 10 -15.24 20.11 26.92
CA ILE A 10 -15.03 19.03 25.95
C ILE A 10 -14.93 17.70 26.73
N GLN A 11 -16.00 16.89 26.70
CA GLN A 11 -16.08 15.62 27.44
C GLN A 11 -15.49 14.40 26.69
N TYR A 12 -15.03 14.57 25.45
CA TYR A 12 -14.53 13.48 24.60
C TYR A 12 -13.28 13.89 23.83
N GLU A 13 -12.40 12.92 23.59
CA GLU A 13 -11.19 13.08 22.78
C GLU A 13 -11.38 12.48 21.39
N THR A 14 -10.99 13.22 20.34
CA THR A 14 -11.03 12.70 18.97
C THR A 14 -9.77 11.91 18.67
N VAL A 15 -9.92 10.63 18.33
CA VAL A 15 -8.82 9.75 17.91
C VAL A 15 -8.99 9.40 16.45
N ILE A 16 -7.97 9.69 15.62
CA ILE A 16 -7.99 9.46 14.17
C ILE A 16 -6.87 8.48 13.82
N GLY A 17 -7.22 7.41 13.10
CA GLY A 17 -6.28 6.47 12.48
C GLY A 17 -6.26 6.66 10.97
N LEU A 18 -5.08 6.59 10.36
CA LEU A 18 -4.90 6.62 8.91
C LEU A 18 -4.21 5.33 8.47
N GLU A 19 -4.72 4.74 7.39
CA GLU A 19 -4.10 3.63 6.67
C GLU A 19 -3.91 4.07 5.22
N VAL A 20 -2.67 3.98 4.73
CA VAL A 20 -2.30 4.48 3.41
C VAL A 20 -1.57 3.39 2.65
N HIS A 21 -1.99 3.14 1.41
CA HIS A 21 -1.29 2.27 0.48
C HIS A 21 -0.62 3.11 -0.61
N VAL A 22 0.63 2.79 -0.91
CA VAL A 22 1.41 3.41 -1.98
C VAL A 22 1.95 2.30 -2.86
N GLU A 23 1.61 2.33 -4.15
CA GLU A 23 2.20 1.43 -5.13
C GLU A 23 3.60 1.89 -5.49
N LEU A 24 4.59 1.01 -5.33
CA LEU A 24 5.97 1.32 -5.62
C LEU A 24 6.23 1.29 -7.13
N ALA A 25 6.87 2.34 -7.66
CA ALA A 25 7.20 2.49 -9.09
C ALA A 25 8.38 1.58 -9.52
N THR A 26 8.27 0.28 -9.29
CA THR A 26 9.21 -0.74 -9.76
C THR A 26 8.86 -1.19 -11.18
N LYS A 27 9.84 -1.73 -11.92
CA LYS A 27 9.60 -2.28 -13.27
C LYS A 27 8.92 -3.65 -13.24
N THR A 28 9.17 -4.41 -12.17
CA THR A 28 8.67 -5.77 -11.98
C THR A 28 7.90 -5.89 -10.66
N LYS A 29 7.04 -6.90 -10.56
CA LYS A 29 6.25 -7.19 -9.35
C LYS A 29 7.13 -7.55 -8.15
N LEU A 30 6.51 -7.60 -6.96
CA LEU A 30 7.18 -7.82 -5.68
C LEU A 30 7.86 -9.20 -5.56
N PHE A 31 7.20 -10.25 -6.06
CA PHE A 31 7.61 -11.64 -5.84
C PHE A 31 7.94 -12.41 -7.14
N CYS A 32 7.88 -11.74 -8.30
CA CYS A 32 8.15 -12.35 -9.59
C CYS A 32 8.61 -11.32 -10.63
N GLY A 33 9.18 -11.78 -11.75
CA GLY A 33 9.71 -10.93 -12.82
C GLY A 33 8.67 -10.35 -13.79
N CYS A 34 7.37 -10.56 -13.58
CA CYS A 34 6.34 -9.95 -14.43
C CYS A 34 6.37 -8.42 -14.34
N ALA A 35 6.03 -7.74 -15.43
CA ALA A 35 5.98 -6.28 -15.48
C ALA A 35 4.97 -5.72 -14.47
N ASN A 36 5.33 -4.60 -13.85
CA ASN A 36 4.42 -3.75 -13.08
C ASN A 36 4.06 -2.52 -13.93
N GLU A 37 3.14 -2.72 -14.88
CA GLU A 37 2.75 -1.72 -15.88
C GLU A 37 1.24 -1.61 -15.97
N PHE A 38 0.75 -0.38 -16.12
CA PHE A 38 -0.66 -0.07 -16.28
C PHE A 38 -1.08 -0.18 -17.76
N GLY A 39 -2.30 -0.66 -18.00
CA GLY A 39 -2.93 -0.61 -19.33
C GLY A 39 -2.60 -1.79 -20.26
N SER A 40 -1.93 -2.84 -19.78
CA SER A 40 -1.73 -4.06 -20.57
C SER A 40 -3.04 -4.85 -20.73
N GLU A 41 -3.10 -5.68 -21.78
CA GLU A 41 -4.24 -6.57 -22.03
C GLU A 41 -4.47 -7.54 -20.84
N PRO A 42 -5.72 -7.99 -20.62
CA PRO A 42 -6.03 -8.91 -19.52
C PRO A 42 -5.15 -10.16 -19.56
N ASN A 43 -4.63 -10.55 -18.38
CA ASN A 43 -3.86 -11.79 -18.22
C ASN A 43 -2.58 -11.89 -19.08
N THR A 44 -1.96 -10.76 -19.42
CA THR A 44 -0.68 -10.74 -20.17
C THR A 44 0.56 -10.65 -19.28
N ASN A 45 0.52 -9.81 -18.24
CA ASN A 45 1.61 -9.66 -17.27
C ASN A 45 1.51 -10.65 -16.10
N ILE A 46 1.38 -11.94 -16.41
CA ILE A 46 1.15 -13.00 -15.40
C ILE A 46 2.16 -14.15 -15.51
N CYS A 47 2.33 -14.88 -14.42
CA CYS A 47 3.14 -16.09 -14.34
C CYS A 47 2.61 -17.00 -13.22
N PRO A 48 3.13 -18.24 -13.08
CA PRO A 48 2.69 -19.16 -12.04
C PRO A 48 2.73 -18.58 -10.62
N VAL A 49 3.69 -17.71 -10.30
CA VAL A 49 3.82 -17.08 -8.97
C VAL A 49 2.66 -16.12 -8.71
N CYS A 50 2.42 -15.15 -9.58
CA CYS A 50 1.35 -14.16 -9.33
C CYS A 50 -0.05 -14.69 -9.60
N LEU A 51 -0.17 -15.87 -10.22
CA LEU A 51 -1.43 -16.62 -10.32
C LEU A 51 -1.65 -17.57 -9.15
N GLY A 52 -0.67 -17.75 -8.26
CA GLY A 52 -0.77 -18.69 -7.13
C GLY A 52 -0.86 -20.16 -7.57
N LEU A 53 -0.21 -20.52 -8.68
CA LEU A 53 -0.22 -21.90 -9.16
C LEU A 53 0.60 -22.82 -8.23
N PRO A 54 0.19 -24.10 -8.08
CA PRO A 54 0.90 -25.06 -7.24
C PRO A 54 2.38 -25.21 -7.65
N GLY A 55 3.27 -25.25 -6.65
CA GLY A 55 4.71 -25.42 -6.87
C GLY A 55 5.46 -24.16 -7.28
N SER A 56 4.79 -23.01 -7.43
CA SER A 56 5.46 -21.73 -7.64
C SER A 56 6.09 -21.20 -6.35
N LEU A 57 7.26 -20.54 -6.46
CA LEU A 57 8.00 -19.98 -5.32
C LEU A 57 8.20 -18.47 -5.51
N PRO A 58 7.96 -17.65 -4.46
CA PRO A 58 8.18 -16.21 -4.54
C PRO A 58 9.67 -15.86 -4.47
N VAL A 59 10.09 -14.85 -5.22
CA VAL A 59 11.43 -14.27 -5.16
C VAL A 59 11.32 -12.76 -4.97
N LEU A 60 11.83 -12.25 -3.84
CA LEU A 60 11.69 -10.84 -3.45
C LEU A 60 12.45 -9.91 -4.41
N ASN A 61 11.78 -8.84 -4.81
CA ASN A 61 12.34 -7.77 -5.63
C ASN A 61 13.22 -6.83 -4.78
N GLU A 62 14.54 -6.84 -5.05
CA GLU A 62 15.53 -5.98 -4.37
C GLU A 62 15.16 -4.50 -4.43
N ARG A 63 14.63 -4.02 -5.57
CA ARG A 63 14.26 -2.60 -5.74
C ARG A 63 13.07 -2.19 -4.87
N VAL A 64 12.20 -3.13 -4.50
CA VAL A 64 11.13 -2.86 -3.54
C VAL A 64 11.72 -2.60 -2.15
N VAL A 65 12.71 -3.39 -1.74
CA VAL A 65 13.40 -3.18 -0.45
C VAL A 65 14.08 -1.81 -0.41
N ASP A 66 14.80 -1.45 -1.48
CA ASP A 66 15.42 -0.13 -1.60
C ASP A 66 14.41 1.03 -1.52
N PHE A 67 13.22 0.85 -2.10
CA PHE A 67 12.18 1.88 -2.10
C PHE A 67 11.46 1.96 -0.74
N ALA A 68 11.28 0.83 -0.06
CA ALA A 68 10.63 0.78 1.24
C ALA A 68 11.51 1.31 2.38
N LEU A 69 12.84 1.30 2.21
CA LEU A 69 13.81 1.79 3.21
C LEU A 69 14.23 3.26 3.03
N ARG A 70 13.84 3.90 1.92
CA ARG A 70 14.14 5.32 1.63
C ARG A 70 13.02 6.23 2.09
#